data_AF-A0A3D0YTP5-F1
#
_entry.id   AF-A0A3D0YTP5-F1
#
_cell.length_a   1.000
_cell.length_b   1.000
_cell.length_c   1.000
_cell.angle_alpha   90.00
_cell.angle_beta   90.00
_cell.angle_gamma   90.00
#
_symmetry.space_group_name_H-M   'P 1'
#
loop_
_entity.id
_entity.type
_entity.pdbx_description
1 polymer ?
#
loop_
_entity_poly.entity_id
_entity_poly.type
_entity_poly.pdbx_seq_one_letter_code
_entity_poly.pdbx_strand_id
1 'polypeptide(L)'
;MKLDENSIPDDISAFPISLNEKIGSVITDEGLIFVDDTLADWGGRSAPENEKNRRIGTSVGTDKLLPIWLILLVGLIVVLIRCGQIQIIKRAQFAALAEGNRSRIERIPAERGVVFDRNDLILVQNMPKFTATVIPSDLPTNEADRRLVLGRLAEIVELTPRDIEEKLIYANSLDSVAVPIAEDINHEQAILVEIMSSRWMGVQLLRGTKREYPQATEISSMSHIIGFESGVTAEDVESGDFLPTDRIGRTGLERSYETELRGKY
;
A
#
# COMPACT_ATOMS: atom_id res chain seq x y z
N MET A 1 23.58 -49.49 36.12
CA MET A 1 24.26 -50.28 35.06
C MET A 1 24.76 -49.27 34.05
N LYS A 2 26.05 -48.91 34.16
CA LYS A 2 27.10 -49.18 33.16
C LYS A 2 26.89 -48.41 31.84
N LEU A 3 27.75 -47.40 31.71
CA LEU A 3 28.58 -47.01 30.55
C LEU A 3 28.33 -47.75 29.22
N ASP A 4 28.35 -46.99 28.12
CA ASP A 4 29.20 -47.14 26.91
C ASP A 4 28.46 -46.46 25.72
N GLU A 5 28.92 -45.36 25.12
CA GLU A 5 30.09 -45.11 24.24
C GLU A 5 29.79 -45.29 22.72
N ASN A 6 30.31 -44.34 21.95
CA ASN A 6 30.65 -44.36 20.51
C ASN A 6 29.54 -44.32 19.45
N SER A 7 29.51 -43.31 18.56
CA SER A 7 30.47 -43.09 17.46
C SER A 7 30.35 -41.63 16.91
N ILE A 8 31.32 -40.70 17.03
CA ILE A 8 32.59 -40.44 16.26
C ILE A 8 32.33 -39.95 14.81
N PRO A 9 33.09 -39.04 14.14
CA PRO A 9 34.40 -38.35 14.42
C PRO A 9 34.39 -36.81 14.12
N ASP A 10 35.43 -35.97 14.08
CA ASP A 10 36.88 -35.95 14.42
C ASP A 10 37.38 -34.48 14.38
N ASP A 11 38.49 -34.26 15.11
CA ASP A 11 39.56 -33.27 14.86
C ASP A 11 39.33 -31.78 15.21
N ILE A 12 40.00 -31.33 16.28
CA ILE A 12 41.06 -30.30 16.24
C ILE A 12 41.80 -30.38 17.58
N SER A 13 42.95 -31.06 17.53
CA SER A 13 44.08 -30.83 18.43
C SER A 13 44.62 -29.39 18.18
N ALA A 14 45.21 -28.62 19.10
CA ALA A 14 46.06 -29.04 20.18
C ALA A 14 46.46 -27.83 21.07
N PHE A 15 46.65 -28.16 22.36
CA PHE A 15 47.52 -27.56 23.38
C PHE A 15 47.11 -26.33 24.23
N PRO A 16 47.54 -26.33 25.53
CA PRO A 16 46.90 -25.66 26.67
C PRO A 16 47.91 -24.72 27.39
N ILE A 17 47.65 -24.47 28.70
CA ILE A 17 48.48 -23.80 29.73
C ILE A 17 48.00 -22.34 29.94
N SER A 18 47.17 -21.98 30.94
CA SER A 18 47.16 -22.19 32.41
C SER A 18 48.26 -21.43 33.18
N LEU A 19 47.82 -20.88 34.33
CA LEU A 19 48.51 -20.21 35.44
C LEU A 19 48.69 -18.68 35.30
N ASN A 20 47.84 -17.85 35.93
CA ASN A 20 47.58 -17.65 37.37
C ASN A 20 48.61 -16.72 38.05
N GLU A 21 48.06 -15.64 38.63
CA GLU A 21 48.54 -14.88 39.81
C GLU A 21 50.01 -14.45 39.91
N LYS A 22 50.25 -13.13 39.91
CA LYS A 22 50.31 -12.35 41.15
C LYS A 22 50.55 -10.86 40.88
N ILE A 23 49.66 -10.04 41.42
CA ILE A 23 49.84 -8.60 41.58
C ILE A 23 50.88 -8.37 42.67
N GLY A 24 51.87 -7.52 42.40
CA GLY A 24 52.83 -7.01 43.38
C GLY A 24 53.20 -5.58 43.02
N SER A 25 52.44 -4.62 43.56
CA SER A 25 52.72 -3.18 43.50
C SER A 25 53.90 -2.82 44.41
N VAL A 26 54.79 -1.93 43.96
CA VAL A 26 55.38 -0.89 44.83
C VAL A 26 55.60 0.35 43.99
N ILE A 27 54.95 1.45 44.38
CA ILE A 27 55.20 2.81 43.91
C ILE A 27 56.11 3.45 44.94
N THR A 28 57.25 4.00 44.53
CA THR A 28 57.94 5.07 45.25
C THR A 28 58.42 6.12 44.25
N ASP A 29 58.24 7.38 44.65
CA ASP A 29 58.83 8.58 44.06
C ASP A 29 60.37 8.51 44.15
N GLU A 30 61.04 9.14 43.19
CA GLU A 30 62.51 9.27 43.05
C GLU A 30 63.27 8.12 42.35
N GLY A 31 63.82 8.44 41.18
CA GLY A 31 65.19 8.08 40.80
C GLY A 31 65.50 6.62 40.43
N LEU A 32 65.74 6.40 39.12
CA LEU A 32 66.33 5.20 38.52
C LEU A 32 67.56 4.65 39.27
N ILE A 33 67.59 3.34 39.51
CA ILE A 33 68.84 2.57 39.60
C ILE A 33 68.72 1.35 38.69
N PHE A 34 69.66 1.28 37.75
CA PHE A 34 69.86 0.20 36.80
C PHE A 34 70.31 -1.07 37.53
N VAL A 35 69.69 -2.21 37.23
CA VAL A 35 70.35 -3.52 37.37
C VAL A 35 70.65 -4.00 35.96
N ASP A 36 71.95 -4.15 35.75
CA ASP A 36 72.63 -4.45 34.50
C ASP A 36 72.29 -5.84 33.97
N ASP A 37 72.46 -5.95 32.66
CA ASP A 37 72.22 -7.08 31.79
C ASP A 37 72.71 -8.42 32.37
N THR A 38 71.80 -9.38 32.53
CA THR A 38 72.14 -10.78 32.27
C THR A 38 70.91 -11.49 31.69
N LEU A 39 71.11 -12.09 30.50
CA LEU A 39 70.20 -12.96 29.75
C LEU A 39 69.29 -12.27 28.72
N ALA A 40 69.86 -11.90 27.57
CA ALA A 40 69.43 -12.43 26.27
C ALA A 40 70.27 -11.86 25.11
N ASP A 41 71.49 -12.39 24.93
CA ASP A 41 72.10 -12.43 23.60
C ASP A 41 71.61 -13.71 22.91
N TRP A 42 70.56 -13.58 22.10
CA TRP A 42 70.35 -14.50 20.97
C TRP A 42 69.51 -13.83 19.88
N GLY A 43 70.20 -13.29 18.88
CA GLY A 43 69.60 -12.91 17.59
C GLY A 43 69.76 -11.43 17.26
N GLY A 44 70.86 -11.12 16.56
CA GLY A 44 71.18 -9.78 16.08
C GLY A 44 70.10 -9.16 15.20
N ARG A 45 69.19 -8.42 15.83
CA ARG A 45 68.48 -7.27 15.27
C ARG A 45 68.39 -6.23 16.37
N SER A 46 68.97 -5.05 16.13
CA SER A 46 68.66 -3.85 16.90
C SER A 46 67.14 -3.67 16.96
N ALA A 47 66.60 -3.52 18.17
CA ALA A 47 65.21 -3.16 18.36
C ALA A 47 64.91 -1.86 17.60
N PRO A 48 63.87 -1.81 16.74
CA PRO A 48 63.50 -0.55 16.10
C PRO A 48 63.15 0.47 17.18
N GLU A 49 63.72 1.66 17.02
CA GLU A 49 63.53 2.81 17.88
C GLU A 49 62.03 3.04 18.12
N ASN A 50 61.69 3.18 19.39
CA ASN A 50 60.38 3.48 19.95
C ASN A 50 59.50 4.43 19.09
N GLU A 51 58.68 3.89 18.20
CA GLU A 51 57.60 4.61 17.53
C GLU A 51 56.40 4.87 18.49
N LYS A 52 56.67 5.25 19.74
CA LYS A 52 55.71 5.90 20.62
C LYS A 52 55.52 7.32 20.10
N ASN A 53 54.40 7.53 19.40
CA ASN A 53 53.81 8.80 18.92
C ASN A 53 53.80 9.02 17.40
N ARG A 54 53.34 8.04 16.60
CA ARG A 54 52.55 8.41 15.42
C ARG A 54 51.15 8.80 15.85
N ARG A 55 51.04 10.02 16.40
CA ARG A 55 49.77 10.74 16.30
C ARG A 55 49.54 10.95 14.81
N ILE A 56 48.63 10.19 14.21
CA ILE A 56 48.03 10.57 12.92
C ILE A 56 47.15 11.79 13.23
N GLY A 57 47.79 12.92 13.48
CA GLY A 57 47.15 14.21 13.49
C GLY A 57 47.04 14.64 12.04
N THR A 58 46.07 14.10 11.30
CA THR A 58 45.55 14.88 10.17
C THR A 58 44.74 16.02 10.77
N SER A 59 45.43 17.03 11.33
CA SER A 59 44.80 18.31 11.56
C SER A 59 44.46 18.83 10.17
N VAL A 60 43.19 18.73 9.79
CA VAL A 60 42.70 19.52 8.67
C VAL A 60 43.01 20.96 9.06
N GLY A 61 44.02 21.54 8.42
CA GLY A 61 44.45 22.88 8.76
C GLY A 61 43.27 23.85 8.64
N THR A 62 43.22 24.85 9.51
CA THR A 62 42.14 25.86 9.52
C THR A 62 42.02 26.59 8.18
N ASP A 63 43.11 26.63 7.40
CA ASP A 63 43.21 27.09 6.02
C ASP A 63 42.36 26.26 5.04
N LYS A 64 42.22 24.96 5.27
CA LYS A 64 41.43 24.03 4.44
C LYS A 64 39.97 23.92 4.88
N LEU A 65 39.64 24.32 6.11
CA LEU A 65 38.25 24.35 6.61
C LEU A 65 37.45 25.51 6.02
N LEU A 66 38.10 26.66 5.77
CA LEU A 66 37.48 27.86 5.22
C LEU A 66 36.84 27.66 3.82
N PRO A 67 37.50 27.03 2.83
CA PRO A 67 36.87 26.75 1.54
C PRO A 67 35.74 25.71 1.64
N ILE A 68 35.84 24.73 2.53
CA ILE A 68 34.78 23.73 2.76
C ILE A 68 33.52 24.42 3.31
N TRP A 69 33.68 25.32 4.28
CA TRP A 69 32.60 26.14 4.81
C TRP A 69 31.99 27.05 3.75
N LEU A 70 32.82 27.64 2.88
CA LEU A 70 32.35 28.48 1.78
C LEU A 70 31.54 27.68 0.75
N ILE A 71 31.96 26.47 0.40
CA ILE A 71 31.22 25.58 -0.49
C ILE A 71 29.88 25.18 0.13
N LEU A 72 29.85 24.83 1.42
CA LEU A 72 28.61 24.54 2.14
C LEU A 72 27.67 25.75 2.19
N LEU A 73 28.19 26.94 2.46
CA LEU A 73 27.42 28.18 2.47
C LEU A 73 26.80 28.47 1.10
N VAL A 74 27.58 28.34 0.03
CA VAL A 74 27.10 28.54 -1.34
C VAL A 74 26.03 27.49 -1.68
N GLY A 75 26.24 26.23 -1.32
CA GLY A 75 25.25 25.17 -1.49
C GLY A 75 23.94 25.48 -0.77
N LEU A 76 24.01 25.94 0.48
CA LEU A 76 22.84 26.36 1.26
C LEU A 76 22.12 27.53 0.59
N ILE A 77 22.84 28.54 0.12
CA ILE A 77 22.26 29.69 -0.59
C ILE A 77 21.53 29.24 -1.85
N VAL A 78 22.09 28.32 -2.65
CA VAL A 78 21.43 27.78 -3.84
C VAL A 78 20.12 27.07 -3.49
N VAL A 79 20.11 26.27 -2.42
CA VAL A 79 18.89 25.60 -1.93
C VAL A 79 17.85 26.62 -1.47
N LEU A 80 18.26 27.65 -0.73
CA LEU A 80 17.36 28.73 -0.27
C LEU A 80 16.76 29.51 -1.43
N ILE A 81 17.55 29.82 -2.47
CA ILE A 81 17.06 30.48 -3.69
C ILE A 81 16.05 29.58 -4.40
N ARG A 82 16.33 28.28 -4.57
CA ARG A 82 15.38 27.33 -5.17
C ARG A 82 14.10 27.19 -4.35
N CYS A 83 14.22 27.15 -3.03
CA CYS A 83 13.09 27.12 -2.12
C CYS A 83 12.23 28.38 -2.26
N GLY A 84 12.84 29.56 -2.26
CA GLY A 84 12.16 30.83 -2.48
C GLY A 84 11.49 30.93 -3.86
N GLN A 85 12.11 30.41 -4.92
CA GLN A 85 11.49 30.33 -6.25
C GLN A 85 10.19 29.51 -6.22
N ILE A 86 10.19 28.36 -5.55
CA ILE A 86 9.00 27.50 -5.45
C ILE A 86 7.94 28.14 -4.54
N GLN A 87 8.35 28.69 -3.39
CA GLN A 87 7.44 29.23 -2.38
C GLN A 87 6.86 30.60 -2.71
N ILE A 88 7.57 31.46 -3.45
CA ILE A 88 7.16 32.85 -3.74
C ILE A 88 6.59 32.95 -5.16
N ILE A 89 7.34 32.48 -6.18
CA ILE A 89 6.94 32.64 -7.60
C ILE A 89 5.84 31.63 -7.96
N LYS A 90 5.99 30.37 -7.53
CA LYS A 90 5.03 29.30 -7.84
C LYS A 90 3.98 29.07 -6.76
N ARG A 91 3.89 29.96 -5.75
CA ARG A 91 2.94 29.86 -4.63
C ARG A 91 1.52 29.63 -5.11
N ALA A 92 1.04 30.47 -6.03
CA ALA A 92 -0.34 30.43 -6.49
C ALA A 92 -0.66 29.15 -7.26
N GLN A 93 0.27 28.66 -8.09
CA GLN A 93 0.11 27.43 -8.85
C GLN A 93 0.09 26.20 -7.95
N PHE A 94 1.04 26.09 -7.01
CA PHE A 94 1.09 24.96 -6.10
C PHE A 94 0.00 25.01 -5.03
N ALA A 95 -0.42 26.19 -4.59
CA ALA A 95 -1.58 26.33 -3.71
C ALA A 95 -2.88 25.89 -4.40
N ALA A 96 -3.08 26.26 -5.68
CA ALA A 96 -4.23 25.81 -6.45
C ALA A 96 -4.23 24.28 -6.68
N LEU A 97 -3.07 23.70 -7.01
CA LEU A 97 -2.91 22.25 -7.15
C LEU A 97 -3.14 21.52 -5.81
N ALA A 98 -2.64 22.09 -4.70
CA ALA A 98 -2.85 21.54 -3.37
C ALA A 98 -4.32 21.62 -2.93
N GLU A 99 -5.03 22.70 -3.28
CA GLU A 99 -6.46 22.82 -2.97
C GLU A 99 -7.27 21.78 -3.77
N GLY A 100 -6.94 21.57 -5.05
CA GLY A 100 -7.54 20.51 -5.87
C GLY A 100 -7.28 19.10 -5.31
N ASN A 101 -6.12 18.87 -4.70
CA ASN A 101 -5.79 17.61 -4.03
C ASN A 101 -6.40 17.48 -2.63
N ARG A 102 -6.83 18.58 -2.00
CA ARG A 102 -7.39 18.59 -0.65
C ARG A 102 -8.87 18.18 -0.62
N SER A 103 -9.62 18.50 -1.66
CA SER A 103 -11.05 18.22 -1.72
C SER A 103 -11.40 17.41 -2.95
N ARG A 104 -11.74 16.13 -2.75
CA ARG A 104 -12.44 15.33 -3.76
C ARG A 104 -13.94 15.46 -3.51
N ILE A 105 -14.66 16.06 -4.46
CA ILE A 105 -16.12 16.09 -4.42
C ILE A 105 -16.60 14.72 -4.88
N GLU A 106 -17.10 13.92 -3.94
CA GLU A 106 -17.78 12.67 -4.23
C GLU A 106 -19.28 12.93 -4.20
N ARG A 107 -19.94 12.81 -5.35
CA ARG A 107 -21.40 12.93 -5.44
C ARG A 107 -22.00 11.60 -5.01
N ILE A 108 -22.88 11.65 -4.02
CA ILE A 108 -23.65 10.48 -3.61
C ILE A 108 -24.77 10.32 -4.63
N PRO A 109 -24.84 9.20 -5.36
CA PRO A 109 -25.91 8.98 -6.33
C PRO A 109 -27.25 8.97 -5.60
N ALA A 110 -28.22 9.72 -6.13
CA ALA A 110 -29.56 9.77 -5.56
C ALA A 110 -30.41 8.63 -6.13
N GLU A 111 -31.10 7.91 -5.26
CA GLU A 111 -32.02 6.86 -5.67
C GLU A 111 -33.22 7.42 -6.45
N ARG A 112 -33.69 6.68 -7.46
CA ARG A 112 -34.87 7.07 -8.26
C ARG A 112 -36.17 6.79 -7.50
N GLY A 113 -37.24 7.49 -7.83
CA GLY A 113 -38.57 7.25 -7.25
C GLY A 113 -39.08 5.81 -7.48
N VAL A 114 -39.81 5.25 -6.52
CA VAL A 114 -40.53 3.96 -6.68
C VAL A 114 -41.84 4.22 -7.41
N VAL A 115 -42.22 3.34 -8.33
CA VAL A 115 -43.46 3.45 -9.12
C VAL A 115 -44.48 2.45 -8.60
N PHE A 116 -45.67 2.96 -8.28
CA PHE A 116 -46.81 2.17 -7.82
C PHE A 116 -47.97 2.23 -8.81
N ASP A 117 -48.76 1.16 -8.88
CA ASP A 117 -50.10 1.20 -9.49
C ASP A 117 -51.12 1.82 -8.53
N ARG A 118 -52.34 2.10 -9.01
CA ARG A 118 -53.49 2.62 -8.26
C ARG A 118 -53.86 1.83 -7.00
N ASN A 119 -53.42 0.58 -6.90
CA ASN A 119 -53.68 -0.34 -5.78
C ASN A 119 -52.45 -0.50 -4.87
N ASP A 120 -51.48 0.42 -4.92
CA ASP A 120 -50.20 0.37 -4.19
C ASP A 120 -49.32 -0.84 -4.51
N LEU A 121 -49.54 -1.49 -5.66
CA LEU A 121 -48.67 -2.55 -6.14
C LEU A 121 -47.42 -1.97 -6.76
N ILE A 122 -46.25 -2.46 -6.34
CA ILE A 122 -44.95 -1.99 -6.84
C ILE A 122 -44.78 -2.45 -8.29
N LEU A 123 -44.68 -1.48 -9.20
CA LEU A 123 -44.35 -1.72 -10.60
C LEU A 123 -42.84 -1.65 -10.83
N VAL A 124 -42.18 -0.69 -10.18
CA VAL A 124 -40.74 -0.49 -10.30
C VAL A 124 -40.15 -0.06 -8.97
N GLN A 125 -39.08 -0.72 -8.52
CA GLN A 125 -38.37 -0.38 -7.29
C GLN A 125 -36.85 -0.40 -7.46
N ASN A 126 -36.14 0.23 -6.52
CA ASN A 126 -34.70 0.08 -6.40
C ASN A 126 -34.41 -1.11 -5.49
N MET A 127 -33.58 -2.03 -5.96
CA MET A 127 -33.01 -3.09 -5.14
C MET A 127 -31.52 -2.86 -4.94
N PRO A 128 -30.98 -3.14 -3.74
CA PRO A 128 -29.54 -3.16 -3.53
C PRO A 128 -28.88 -4.15 -4.50
N LYS A 129 -27.78 -3.73 -5.13
CA LYS A 129 -26.90 -4.58 -5.93
C LYS A 129 -25.55 -4.63 -5.23
N PHE A 130 -25.10 -5.84 -4.93
CA PHE A 130 -23.80 -6.08 -4.33
C PHE A 130 -22.84 -6.61 -5.40
N THR A 131 -21.65 -6.04 -5.46
CA THR A 131 -20.61 -6.47 -6.39
C THR A 131 -19.32 -6.72 -5.62
N ALA A 132 -18.82 -7.95 -5.69
CA ALA A 132 -17.50 -8.29 -5.16
C ALA A 132 -16.43 -7.79 -6.14
N THR A 133 -15.52 -6.96 -5.65
CA THR A 133 -14.44 -6.38 -6.45
C THR A 133 -13.08 -6.70 -5.84
N VAL A 134 -12.07 -6.75 -6.71
CA VAL A 134 -10.68 -6.96 -6.31
C VAL A 134 -9.79 -5.89 -6.94
N ILE A 135 -8.95 -5.25 -6.12
CA ILE A 135 -7.92 -4.32 -6.56
C ILE A 135 -6.60 -5.10 -6.64
N PRO A 136 -6.04 -5.34 -7.85
CA PRO A 136 -4.83 -6.14 -8.01
C PRO A 136 -3.62 -5.61 -7.23
N SER A 137 -3.44 -4.29 -7.18
CA SER A 137 -2.31 -3.64 -6.49
C SER A 137 -2.33 -3.78 -4.97
N ASP A 138 -3.51 -3.94 -4.37
CA ASP A 138 -3.66 -4.11 -2.93
C ASP A 138 -3.61 -5.59 -2.50
N LEU A 139 -3.52 -6.53 -3.44
CA LEU A 139 -3.40 -7.95 -3.11
C LEU A 139 -2.04 -8.24 -2.44
N PRO A 140 -1.96 -9.28 -1.59
CA PRO A 140 -0.71 -9.73 -1.02
C PRO A 140 0.35 -10.04 -2.09
N THR A 141 1.58 -9.55 -1.90
CA THR A 141 2.71 -9.84 -2.80
C THR A 141 3.11 -11.32 -2.75
N ASN A 142 2.88 -12.00 -1.62
CA ASN A 142 3.11 -13.42 -1.47
C ASN A 142 2.07 -14.23 -2.25
N GLU A 143 2.53 -15.07 -3.18
CA GLU A 143 1.68 -15.89 -4.04
C GLU A 143 0.79 -16.86 -3.25
N ALA A 144 1.30 -17.40 -2.13
CA ALA A 144 0.54 -18.31 -1.28
C ALA A 144 -0.66 -17.63 -0.63
N ASP A 145 -0.46 -16.43 -0.08
CA ASP A 145 -1.51 -15.64 0.57
C ASP A 145 -2.51 -15.12 -0.45
N ARG A 146 -2.02 -14.67 -1.63
CA ARG A 146 -2.88 -14.24 -2.74
C ARG A 146 -3.82 -15.36 -3.18
N ARG A 147 -3.29 -16.57 -3.40
CA ARG A 147 -4.10 -17.74 -3.79
C ARG A 147 -5.10 -18.14 -2.71
N LEU A 148 -4.75 -17.98 -1.43
CA LEU A 148 -5.68 -18.24 -0.33
C LEU A 148 -6.85 -17.24 -0.35
N VAL A 149 -6.56 -15.94 -0.50
CA VAL A 149 -7.60 -14.90 -0.59
C VAL A 149 -8.52 -15.15 -1.78
N LEU A 150 -7.95 -15.34 -2.99
CA LEU A 150 -8.74 -15.58 -4.20
C LEU A 150 -9.53 -16.89 -4.12
N GLY A 151 -8.96 -17.95 -3.54
CA GLY A 151 -9.64 -19.23 -3.36
C GLY A 151 -10.83 -19.13 -2.40
N ARG A 152 -10.70 -18.37 -1.31
CA ARG A 152 -11.81 -18.15 -0.37
C ARG A 152 -12.89 -17.23 -0.94
N LEU A 153 -12.50 -16.21 -1.70
CA LEU A 153 -13.44 -15.36 -2.41
C LEU A 153 -14.24 -16.18 -3.44
N ALA A 154 -13.57 -17.07 -4.17
CA ALA A 154 -14.18 -17.99 -5.12
C ALA A 154 -15.22 -18.91 -4.47
N GLU A 155 -14.92 -19.43 -3.27
CA GLU A 155 -15.83 -20.25 -2.47
C GLU A 155 -17.12 -19.50 -2.10
N ILE A 156 -17.03 -18.25 -1.66
CA ILE A 156 -18.19 -17.44 -1.28
C ILE A 156 -19.05 -17.08 -2.50
N VAL A 157 -18.39 -16.75 -3.60
CA VAL A 157 -19.01 -16.21 -4.81
C VAL A 157 -19.43 -17.31 -5.81
N GLU A 158 -19.19 -18.58 -5.46
CA GLU A 158 -19.52 -19.75 -6.28
C GLU A 158 -18.84 -19.73 -7.68
N LEU A 159 -17.63 -19.15 -7.75
CA LEU A 159 -16.80 -19.15 -8.96
C LEU A 159 -15.60 -20.07 -8.77
N THR A 160 -14.92 -20.43 -9.88
CA THR A 160 -13.64 -21.11 -9.74
C THR A 160 -12.51 -20.08 -9.52
N PRO A 161 -11.45 -20.41 -8.76
CA PRO A 161 -10.31 -19.50 -8.60
C PRO A 161 -9.67 -19.10 -9.93
N ARG A 162 -9.73 -20.00 -10.91
CA ARG A 162 -9.24 -19.76 -12.26
C ARG A 162 -10.04 -18.67 -12.99
N ASP A 163 -11.36 -18.67 -12.86
CA ASP A 163 -12.22 -17.64 -13.49
C ASP A 163 -11.88 -16.24 -12.94
N ILE A 164 -11.55 -16.17 -11.64
CA ILE A 164 -11.14 -14.92 -10.99
C ILE A 164 -9.77 -14.47 -11.52
N GLU A 165 -8.80 -15.38 -11.61
CA GLU A 165 -7.49 -15.07 -12.17
C GLU A 165 -7.58 -14.62 -13.64
N GLU A 166 -8.40 -15.27 -14.46
CA GLU A 166 -8.62 -14.87 -15.85
C GLU A 166 -9.23 -13.46 -15.96
N LYS A 167 -10.18 -13.12 -15.08
CA LYS A 167 -10.75 -11.75 -15.00
C LYS A 167 -9.70 -10.71 -14.58
N LEU A 168 -8.82 -11.06 -13.64
CA LEU A 168 -7.74 -10.17 -13.21
C LEU A 168 -6.70 -9.97 -14.31
N ILE A 169 -6.32 -11.02 -15.04
CA ILE A 169 -5.40 -10.96 -16.18
C ILE A 169 -6.01 -10.16 -17.34
N TYR A 170 -7.32 -10.24 -17.56
CA TYR A 170 -7.97 -9.40 -18.56
C TYR A 170 -7.96 -7.92 -18.17
N ALA A 171 -8.08 -7.63 -16.87
CA ALA A 171 -8.09 -6.28 -16.32
C ALA A 171 -6.69 -5.65 -16.08
N ASN A 172 -5.60 -6.37 -16.39
CA ASN A 172 -4.19 -6.02 -16.13
C ASN A 172 -3.70 -4.67 -16.69
N SER A 173 -4.54 -3.90 -17.39
CA SER A 173 -4.21 -2.55 -17.84
C SER A 173 -4.35 -1.50 -16.73
N LEU A 174 -4.94 -1.85 -15.57
CA LEU A 174 -5.31 -0.90 -14.51
C LEU A 174 -5.09 -1.50 -13.10
N ASP A 175 -3.83 -1.71 -12.70
CA ASP A 175 -3.47 -2.32 -11.41
C ASP A 175 -4.11 -1.65 -10.18
N SER A 176 -4.44 -0.37 -10.27
CA SER A 176 -5.05 0.42 -9.18
C SER A 176 -6.58 0.58 -9.29
N VAL A 177 -7.24 -0.11 -10.22
CA VAL A 177 -8.70 -0.05 -10.38
C VAL A 177 -9.34 -1.31 -9.84
N ALA A 178 -10.46 -1.13 -9.12
CA ALA A 178 -11.26 -2.24 -8.63
C ALA A 178 -11.90 -3.00 -9.80
N VAL A 179 -11.55 -4.28 -9.93
CA VAL A 179 -12.07 -5.18 -10.96
C VAL A 179 -13.29 -5.91 -10.42
N PRO A 180 -14.47 -5.82 -11.07
CA PRO A 180 -15.65 -6.57 -10.67
C PRO A 180 -15.45 -8.06 -10.95
N ILE A 181 -15.42 -8.86 -9.89
CA ILE A 181 -15.24 -10.31 -9.97
C ILE A 181 -16.61 -10.99 -10.10
N ALA A 182 -17.57 -10.58 -9.27
CA ALA A 182 -18.95 -11.02 -9.41
C ALA A 182 -19.90 -9.89 -9.09
N GLU A 183 -20.89 -9.77 -9.96
CA GLU A 183 -21.95 -8.79 -9.85
C GLU A 183 -23.22 -9.47 -9.36
N ASP A 184 -24.04 -8.72 -8.63
CA ASP A 184 -25.35 -9.17 -8.18
C ASP A 184 -25.30 -10.40 -7.26
N ILE A 185 -24.31 -10.43 -6.37
CA ILE A 185 -24.19 -11.47 -5.36
C ILE A 185 -25.33 -11.37 -4.35
N ASN A 186 -25.73 -12.50 -3.78
CA ASN A 186 -26.85 -12.54 -2.84
C ASN A 186 -26.49 -11.81 -1.52
N HIS A 187 -27.50 -11.48 -0.72
CA HIS A 187 -27.27 -10.71 0.51
C HIS A 187 -26.39 -11.45 1.53
N GLU A 188 -26.51 -12.77 1.64
CA GLU A 188 -25.72 -13.59 2.57
C GLU A 188 -24.24 -13.63 2.16
N GLN A 189 -23.97 -13.83 0.87
CA GLN A 189 -22.65 -13.76 0.24
C GLN A 189 -22.05 -12.37 0.43
N ALA A 190 -22.83 -11.31 0.22
CA ALA A 190 -22.39 -9.94 0.44
C ALA A 190 -21.93 -9.70 1.88
N ILE A 191 -22.68 -10.21 2.87
CA ILE A 191 -22.29 -10.15 4.29
C ILE A 191 -20.97 -10.89 4.52
N LEU A 192 -20.82 -12.10 3.96
CA LEU A 192 -19.59 -12.87 4.09
C LEU A 192 -18.39 -12.15 3.47
N VAL A 193 -18.55 -11.57 2.28
CA VAL A 193 -17.52 -10.77 1.63
C VAL A 193 -17.17 -9.53 2.46
N GLU A 194 -18.15 -8.82 3.02
CA GLU A 194 -17.93 -7.64 3.87
C GLU A 194 -17.18 -7.98 5.16
N ILE A 195 -17.49 -9.12 5.79
CA ILE A 195 -16.78 -9.57 6.99
C ILE A 195 -15.34 -9.93 6.64
N MET A 196 -15.12 -10.62 5.52
CA MET A 196 -13.79 -11.10 5.14
C MET A 196 -12.92 -10.00 4.50
N SER A 197 -13.50 -8.99 3.85
CA SER A 197 -12.79 -7.83 3.29
C SER A 197 -12.00 -7.07 4.36
N SER A 198 -12.48 -7.08 5.62
CA SER A 198 -11.73 -6.52 6.76
C SER A 198 -10.38 -7.21 7.02
N ARG A 199 -10.21 -8.45 6.55
CA ARG A 199 -9.01 -9.27 6.74
C ARG A 199 -8.21 -9.47 5.44
N TRP A 200 -8.87 -9.40 4.30
CA TRP A 200 -8.26 -9.63 2.99
C TRP A 200 -7.91 -8.32 2.32
N MET A 201 -6.61 -8.10 2.11
CA MET A 201 -6.16 -6.94 1.35
C MET A 201 -6.62 -7.05 -0.11
N GLY A 202 -7.05 -5.93 -0.67
CA GLY A 202 -7.46 -5.83 -2.07
C GLY A 202 -8.85 -6.40 -2.40
N VAL A 203 -9.60 -6.97 -1.46
CA VAL A 203 -10.99 -7.39 -1.69
C VAL A 203 -11.94 -6.35 -1.12
N GLN A 204 -12.90 -5.89 -1.91
CA GLN A 204 -13.89 -4.88 -1.49
C GLN A 204 -15.28 -5.22 -2.00
N LEU A 205 -16.29 -4.89 -1.18
CA LEU A 205 -17.69 -4.97 -1.57
C LEU A 205 -18.16 -3.59 -2.07
N LEU A 206 -18.50 -3.50 -3.36
CA LEU A 206 -19.20 -2.33 -3.89
C LEU A 206 -20.70 -2.48 -3.67
N ARG A 207 -21.28 -1.48 -3.03
CA ARG A 207 -22.72 -1.34 -2.85
C ARG A 207 -23.25 -0.40 -3.91
N GLY A 208 -24.18 -0.89 -4.72
CA GLY A 208 -24.93 -0.11 -5.69
C GLY A 208 -26.41 -0.40 -5.59
N THR A 209 -27.15 0.12 -6.56
CA THR A 209 -28.58 -0.13 -6.72
C THR A 209 -28.85 -0.57 -8.14
N LYS A 210 -29.77 -1.52 -8.30
CA LYS A 210 -30.32 -1.91 -9.60
C LYS A 210 -31.82 -1.67 -9.60
N ARG A 211 -32.36 -1.36 -10.78
CA ARG A 211 -33.81 -1.23 -10.97
C ARG A 211 -34.42 -2.62 -11.14
N GLU A 212 -35.42 -2.92 -10.33
CA GLU A 212 -36.19 -4.17 -10.43
C GLU A 212 -37.61 -3.87 -10.90
N TYR A 213 -38.12 -4.75 -11.77
CA TYR A 213 -39.43 -4.63 -12.41
C TYR A 213 -40.26 -5.90 -12.12
N PRO A 214 -40.82 -6.06 -10.91
CA PRO A 214 -41.46 -7.32 -10.50
C PRO A 214 -42.57 -7.75 -11.46
N GLN A 215 -43.45 -6.81 -11.82
CA GLN A 215 -44.63 -7.08 -12.63
C GLN A 215 -44.34 -7.19 -14.14
N ALA A 216 -43.25 -6.60 -14.63
CA ALA A 216 -42.85 -6.75 -16.04
C ALA A 216 -42.34 -8.17 -16.35
N THR A 217 -41.87 -8.89 -15.33
CA THR A 217 -41.44 -10.29 -15.43
C THR A 217 -42.63 -11.23 -15.59
N GLU A 218 -43.74 -10.94 -14.91
CA GLU A 218 -44.98 -11.74 -14.97
C GLU A 218 -45.80 -11.43 -16.23
N ILE A 219 -45.83 -10.16 -16.65
CA ILE A 219 -46.63 -9.69 -17.78
C ILE A 219 -45.70 -9.03 -18.81
N SER A 220 -45.30 -9.79 -19.83
CA SER A 220 -44.35 -9.31 -20.85
C SER A 220 -44.80 -8.02 -21.55
N SER A 221 -46.10 -7.78 -21.73
CA SER A 221 -46.61 -6.55 -22.35
C SER A 221 -46.33 -5.29 -21.51
N MET A 222 -46.14 -5.45 -20.20
CA MET A 222 -45.89 -4.32 -19.29
C MET A 222 -44.49 -3.76 -19.42
N SER A 223 -43.52 -4.55 -19.90
CA SER A 223 -42.15 -4.10 -20.16
C SER A 223 -42.07 -2.90 -21.13
N HIS A 224 -42.93 -2.85 -22.15
CA HIS A 224 -42.94 -1.77 -23.14
C HIS A 224 -43.60 -0.50 -22.60
N ILE A 225 -44.55 -0.66 -21.67
CA ILE A 225 -45.26 0.45 -21.04
C ILE A 225 -44.38 1.08 -19.96
N ILE A 226 -43.79 0.25 -19.10
CA ILE A 226 -42.90 0.70 -18.03
C ILE A 226 -41.59 1.23 -18.61
N GLY A 227 -41.00 0.52 -19.57
CA GLY A 227 -39.71 0.84 -20.16
C GLY A 227 -38.54 0.35 -19.32
N PHE A 228 -37.35 0.85 -19.64
CA PHE A 228 -36.10 0.49 -18.97
C PHE A 228 -35.16 1.71 -18.84
N GLU A 229 -34.22 1.61 -17.91
CA GLU A 229 -33.11 2.55 -17.76
C GLU A 229 -31.85 2.05 -18.49
N SER A 230 -31.02 2.98 -18.95
CA SER A 230 -29.68 2.67 -19.44
C SER A 230 -28.66 3.67 -18.90
N GLY A 231 -27.38 3.36 -19.07
CA GLY A 231 -26.34 4.38 -18.90
C GLY A 231 -26.56 5.57 -19.85
N VAL A 232 -26.06 6.72 -19.41
CA VAL A 232 -26.04 7.99 -20.15
C VAL A 232 -25.09 7.86 -21.36
N THR A 233 -25.48 8.40 -22.52
CA THR A 233 -24.61 8.44 -23.72
C THR A 233 -23.77 9.71 -23.73
N ALA A 234 -22.76 9.78 -24.62
CA ALA A 234 -21.96 11.00 -24.77
C ALA A 234 -22.83 12.23 -25.09
N GLU A 235 -23.89 12.07 -25.91
CA GLU A 235 -24.80 13.18 -26.23
C GLU A 235 -25.58 13.67 -25.01
N ASP A 236 -25.98 12.75 -24.13
CA ASP A 236 -26.69 13.11 -22.90
C ASP A 236 -25.76 13.85 -21.92
N VAL A 237 -24.48 13.49 -21.85
CA VAL A 237 -23.49 14.21 -21.03
C VAL A 237 -23.26 15.62 -21.57
N GLU A 238 -23.24 15.80 -22.90
CA GLU A 238 -23.08 17.11 -23.54
C GLU A 238 -24.23 18.08 -23.25
N SER A 239 -25.43 17.56 -22.96
CA SER A 239 -26.56 18.39 -22.51
C SER A 239 -26.31 19.09 -21.17
N GLY A 240 -25.36 18.59 -20.36
CA GLY A 240 -24.94 19.15 -19.08
C GLY A 240 -25.78 18.72 -17.88
N ASP A 241 -26.89 18.01 -18.10
CA ASP A 241 -27.82 17.63 -17.03
C ASP A 241 -27.50 16.30 -16.34
N PHE A 242 -26.56 15.52 -16.88
CA PHE A 242 -26.26 14.15 -16.47
C PHE A 242 -24.77 13.91 -16.25
N LEU A 243 -24.45 13.11 -15.24
CA LEU A 243 -23.10 12.58 -15.06
C LEU A 243 -22.88 11.35 -15.93
N PRO A 244 -21.64 11.06 -16.34
CA PRO A 244 -21.32 9.81 -17.06
C PRO A 244 -21.69 8.53 -16.30
N THR A 245 -21.81 8.61 -14.98
CA THR A 245 -22.18 7.50 -14.08
C THR A 245 -23.68 7.38 -13.87
N ASP A 246 -24.49 8.36 -14.30
CA ASP A 246 -25.92 8.36 -14.08
C ASP A 246 -26.61 7.32 -14.98
N ARG A 247 -27.82 6.92 -14.57
CA ARG A 247 -28.72 6.08 -15.37
C ARG A 247 -29.98 6.86 -15.70
N ILE A 248 -30.40 6.80 -16.96
CA ILE A 248 -31.51 7.56 -17.52
C ILE A 248 -32.59 6.59 -18.04
N GLY A 249 -33.86 6.92 -17.81
CA GLY A 249 -35.01 6.25 -18.39
C GLY A 249 -35.06 6.45 -19.90
N ARG A 250 -34.98 5.37 -20.68
CA ARG A 250 -34.91 5.43 -22.15
C ARG A 250 -36.25 5.30 -22.84
N THR A 251 -37.18 4.57 -22.23
CA THR A 251 -38.46 4.22 -22.84
C THR A 251 -39.60 4.24 -21.83
N GLY A 252 -40.82 4.18 -22.34
CA GLY A 252 -42.03 4.01 -21.53
C GLY A 252 -42.25 5.10 -20.47
N LEU A 253 -42.73 4.65 -19.33
CA LEU A 253 -42.99 5.44 -18.14
C LEU A 253 -41.70 6.04 -17.56
N GLU A 254 -40.62 5.28 -17.53
CA GLU A 254 -39.31 5.72 -17.00
C GLU A 254 -38.80 6.96 -17.73
N ARG A 255 -38.95 7.04 -19.06
CA ARG A 255 -38.59 8.25 -19.83
C ARG A 255 -39.57 9.40 -19.61
N SER A 256 -40.87 9.09 -19.54
CA SER A 256 -41.92 10.11 -19.47
C SER A 256 -41.91 10.87 -18.15
N TYR A 257 -41.52 10.20 -17.06
CA TYR A 257 -41.42 10.76 -15.71
C TYR A 257 -39.96 10.88 -15.24
N GLU A 258 -39.00 10.99 -16.15
CA GLU A 258 -37.58 11.09 -15.79
C GLU A 258 -37.32 12.27 -14.83
N THR A 259 -37.99 13.41 -15.05
CA THR A 259 -37.79 14.63 -14.25
C THR A 259 -38.26 14.44 -12.80
N GLU A 260 -39.31 13.67 -12.60
CA GLU A 260 -39.94 13.38 -11.31
C GLU A 260 -39.29 12.19 -10.60
N LEU A 261 -38.89 11.16 -11.37
CA LEU A 261 -38.28 9.95 -10.85
C LEU A 261 -36.80 10.17 -10.51
N ARG A 262 -36.10 11.09 -11.18
CA ARG A 262 -34.69 11.36 -10.92
C ARG A 262 -34.49 12.01 -9.56
N GLY A 263 -33.68 11.37 -8.73
CA GLY A 263 -33.20 11.96 -7.48
C GLY A 263 -32.27 13.16 -7.75
N LYS A 264 -32.21 14.10 -6.80
CA LYS A 264 -31.30 15.25 -6.87
C LYS A 264 -30.12 15.03 -5.92
N TYR A 265 -28.92 15.37 -6.37
CA TYR A 265 -27.66 15.27 -5.63
C TYR A 265 -27.06 16.65 -5.35
#